data_AF-A0A6A9SYF7-F1
#
_entry.id   AF-A0A6A9SYF7-F1
#
_cell.length_a   1.000
_cell.length_b   1.000
_cell.length_c   1.000
_cell.angle_alpha   90.00
_cell.angle_beta   90.00
_cell.angle_gamma   90.00
#
_symmetry.space_group_name_H-M   'P 1'
#
loop_
_entity.id
_entity.type
_entity.pdbx_description
1 polymer ?
#
loop_
_entity_poly.entity_id
_entity_poly.type
_entity_poly.pdbx_seq_one_letter_code
_entity_poly.pdbx_strand_id
1 'polypeptide(L)'
;MPIDEYGADPRRKDIFVEVDSLTVGGNGPWITQVPRSAVYGPVVAGLSGTLPLGEGPIHRSVEAMFAAAPVENPDGSTGIDLHVDTGQFDGGEYLADPGIDPTANRSRVRAFRRVHMADRREPIFHYGLVVPNATTVGRAFAADSAFFVAASVDGERTARGQFASTISHELGHSLGLLRTRGTGFDAVDTADLSTMAYPSVMNYDAPAAALDFSDRCAFDEWGWLAERSLAPRTPIERPTEPRATCLHVDRTVEGGAPVPVVVGVDNPGEETATTAVELRLDGTVAAERAVTLAPGERRQVTLLVGPLSPGEHTLAVGPFERTIHVGEG
;
A
#
# COMPACT_ATOMS: atom_id res chain seq x y z
N MET A 1 -20.88 13.73 12.83
CA MET A 1 -19.69 14.38 12.30
C MET A 1 -19.68 14.09 10.80
N PRO A 2 -20.00 15.07 9.97
CA PRO A 2 -19.67 15.08 8.54
C PRO A 2 -18.21 14.67 8.30
N ILE A 3 -17.90 14.00 7.18
CA ILE A 3 -16.56 13.43 6.95
C ILE A 3 -15.47 14.51 6.73
N ASP A 4 -15.87 15.70 6.30
CA ASP A 4 -15.05 16.90 6.20
C ASP A 4 -14.56 17.42 7.56
N GLU A 5 -15.29 17.17 8.65
CA GLU A 5 -14.80 17.47 10.00
C GLU A 5 -13.62 16.56 10.40
N TYR A 6 -13.42 15.42 9.71
CA TYR A 6 -12.22 14.57 9.83
C TYR A 6 -11.11 14.98 8.86
N GLY A 7 -11.29 16.04 8.05
CA GLY A 7 -10.28 16.53 7.12
C GLY A 7 -10.36 15.94 5.70
N ALA A 8 -11.45 15.25 5.35
CA ALA A 8 -11.65 14.72 3.99
C ALA A 8 -11.61 15.83 2.92
N ASP A 9 -10.92 15.59 1.80
CA ASP A 9 -11.01 16.43 0.59
C ASP A 9 -11.72 15.65 -0.52
N PRO A 10 -12.93 16.07 -0.97
CA PRO A 10 -13.65 15.36 -2.02
C PRO A 10 -12.90 15.31 -3.38
N ARG A 11 -11.82 16.08 -3.53
CA ARG A 11 -10.96 16.07 -4.73
C ARG A 11 -9.73 15.19 -4.56
N ARG A 12 -9.55 14.53 -3.40
CA ARG A 12 -8.48 13.59 -3.11
C ARG A 12 -9.06 12.27 -2.59
N LYS A 13 -8.22 11.24 -2.58
CA LYS A 13 -8.55 9.95 -1.96
C LYS A 13 -8.18 10.01 -0.49
N ASP A 14 -9.15 9.70 0.36
CA ASP A 14 -9.01 9.66 1.81
C ASP A 14 -9.21 8.24 2.35
N ILE A 15 -8.42 7.86 3.34
CA ILE A 15 -8.60 6.65 4.15
C ILE A 15 -8.66 7.05 5.60
N PHE A 16 -9.63 6.52 6.34
CA PHE A 16 -9.83 6.83 7.75
C PHE A 16 -9.52 5.61 8.60
N VAL A 17 -8.70 5.79 9.63
CA VAL A 17 -8.34 4.73 10.58
C VAL A 17 -8.54 5.25 12.00
N GLU A 18 -9.30 4.52 12.81
CA GLU A 18 -9.37 4.73 14.25
C GLU A 18 -8.43 3.74 14.91
N VAL A 19 -7.59 4.20 15.84
CA VAL A 19 -6.63 3.35 16.53
C VAL A 19 -6.80 3.47 18.04
N ASP A 20 -7.38 2.42 18.62
CA ASP A 20 -7.42 2.23 20.06
C ASP A 20 -6.14 1.58 20.57
N SER A 21 -5.78 1.84 21.81
CA SER A 21 -4.58 1.30 22.45
C SER A 21 -4.90 0.69 23.80
N LEU A 22 -4.61 -0.61 23.95
CA LEU A 22 -4.62 -1.27 25.25
C LEU A 22 -3.37 -0.87 26.06
N THR A 23 -3.56 -0.57 27.34
CA THR A 23 -2.52 -0.09 28.26
C THR A 23 -2.38 -1.03 29.46
N VAL A 24 -1.13 -1.25 29.91
CA VAL A 24 -0.82 -2.02 31.11
C VAL A 24 -0.46 -1.03 32.23
N GLY A 25 -1.28 -0.98 33.28
CA GLY A 25 -0.95 -0.25 34.51
C GLY A 25 -0.79 1.27 34.37
N GLY A 26 -1.43 1.91 33.39
CA GLY A 26 -1.36 3.37 33.21
C GLY A 26 -0.08 3.88 32.54
N ASN A 27 0.76 3.00 31.98
CA ASN A 27 1.80 3.43 31.05
C ASN A 27 1.14 4.00 29.78
N GLY A 28 1.58 5.18 29.34
CA GLY A 28 0.95 5.97 28.27
C GLY A 28 0.99 5.31 26.88
N PRO A 29 0.58 6.03 25.82
CA PRO A 29 0.25 5.44 24.53
C PRO A 29 1.44 4.74 23.88
N TRP A 30 1.38 3.43 23.64
CA TRP A 30 2.45 2.70 22.92
C TRP A 30 2.70 3.28 21.53
N ILE A 31 1.66 3.77 20.84
CA ILE A 31 1.75 4.47 19.54
C ILE A 31 2.56 5.79 19.61
N THR A 32 2.75 6.34 20.81
CA THR A 32 3.59 7.53 21.08
C THR A 32 4.89 7.22 21.86
N GLN A 33 5.04 6.00 22.42
CA GLN A 33 6.08 5.66 23.39
C GLN A 33 7.03 4.51 22.98
N VAL A 34 6.98 3.98 21.75
CA VAL A 34 8.01 3.01 21.32
C VAL A 34 9.40 3.67 21.40
N PRO A 35 10.28 3.25 22.32
CA PRO A 35 11.56 3.91 22.52
C PRO A 35 12.51 3.61 21.36
N ARG A 36 13.50 4.50 21.20
CA ARG A 36 14.62 4.43 20.24
C ARG A 36 15.57 3.23 20.47
N SER A 37 15.08 2.02 20.69
CA SER A 37 15.97 0.84 20.60
C SER A 37 16.26 0.58 19.12
N ALA A 38 17.34 1.20 18.66
CA ALA A 38 17.89 1.11 17.33
C ALA A 38 18.24 -0.34 16.97
N VAL A 39 17.67 -0.83 15.88
CA VAL A 39 18.38 -1.71 14.96
C VAL A 39 18.09 -1.18 13.56
N TYR A 40 19.04 -0.43 13.02
CA TYR A 40 19.11 -0.14 11.60
C TYR A 40 19.31 -1.48 10.89
N GLY A 41 18.24 -2.00 10.28
CA GLY A 41 18.39 -3.02 9.24
C GLY A 41 19.06 -2.38 8.01
N PRO A 42 19.88 -3.12 7.25
CA PRO A 42 20.52 -2.57 6.07
C PRO A 42 19.46 -2.04 5.10
N VAL A 43 19.66 -0.80 4.63
CA VAL A 43 18.96 -0.28 3.45
C VAL A 43 19.37 -1.19 2.29
N VAL A 44 18.44 -2.02 1.82
CA VAL A 44 18.67 -2.83 0.62
C VAL A 44 18.57 -1.89 -0.57
N ALA A 45 19.70 -1.63 -1.23
CA ALA A 45 19.71 -0.90 -2.50
C ALA A 45 18.74 -1.59 -3.49
N GLY A 46 17.79 -0.84 -4.03
CA GLY A 46 16.71 -1.35 -4.89
C GLY A 46 15.29 -1.17 -4.31
N LEU A 47 15.16 -0.87 -3.02
CA LEU A 47 13.94 -0.30 -2.43
C LEU A 47 13.99 1.22 -2.54
N SER A 48 13.67 1.77 -3.71
CA SER A 48 13.65 3.23 -3.96
C SER A 48 12.54 3.99 -3.20
N GLY A 49 11.91 3.38 -2.18
CA GLY A 49 10.73 3.90 -1.49
C GLY A 49 10.76 3.81 0.03
N THR A 50 11.83 3.34 0.69
CA THR A 50 11.89 3.42 2.17
C THR A 50 11.96 4.88 2.61
N LEU A 51 10.79 5.47 2.91
CA LEU A 51 10.72 6.76 3.58
C LEU A 51 11.49 6.65 4.90
N PRO A 52 12.35 7.63 5.23
CA PRO A 52 13.03 7.62 6.51
C PRO A 52 11.97 7.62 7.61
N LEU A 53 12.08 6.67 8.55
CA LEU A 53 11.22 6.67 9.73
C LEU A 53 11.44 7.98 10.48
N GLY A 54 10.46 8.89 10.45
CA GLY A 54 10.56 10.18 11.11
C GLY A 54 10.66 10.04 12.64
N GLU A 55 11.14 11.08 13.33
CA GLU A 55 11.30 11.08 14.80
C GLU A 55 9.97 11.25 15.59
N GLY A 56 8.82 11.31 14.89
CA GLY A 56 7.49 11.56 15.46
C GLY A 56 6.71 10.35 15.99
N PRO A 57 5.39 10.43 16.19
CA PRO A 57 4.53 9.25 16.33
C PRO A 57 4.67 8.30 15.14
N ILE A 58 4.51 6.99 15.36
CA ILE A 58 4.76 5.98 14.31
C ILE A 58 3.77 6.11 13.14
N HIS A 59 2.52 6.50 13.42
CA HIS A 59 1.52 6.70 12.37
C HIS A 59 1.97 7.70 11.31
N ARG A 60 2.82 8.69 11.63
CA ARG A 60 3.32 9.66 10.64
C ARG A 60 4.15 9.05 9.53
N SER A 61 4.89 7.97 9.82
CA SER A 61 5.63 7.25 8.77
C SER A 61 4.65 6.53 7.82
N VAL A 62 3.55 5.99 8.37
CA VAL A 62 2.50 5.34 7.60
C VAL A 62 1.74 6.38 6.76
N GLU A 63 1.35 7.51 7.34
CA GLU A 63 0.73 8.64 6.62
C GLU A 63 1.62 9.12 5.48
N ALA A 64 2.94 9.26 5.71
CA ALA A 64 3.87 9.65 4.67
C ALA A 64 3.96 8.62 3.53
N MET A 65 3.87 7.32 3.83
CA MET A 65 3.82 6.25 2.83
C MET A 65 2.60 6.42 1.91
N PHE A 66 1.42 6.63 2.49
CA PHE A 66 0.19 6.86 1.71
C PHE A 66 0.23 8.19 0.94
N ALA A 67 0.79 9.25 1.53
CA ALA A 67 0.95 10.54 0.86
C ALA A 67 1.92 10.47 -0.34
N ALA A 68 2.91 9.56 -0.31
CA ALA A 68 3.86 9.33 -1.41
C ALA A 68 3.36 8.33 -2.48
N ALA A 69 2.18 7.73 -2.26
CA ALA A 69 1.63 6.71 -3.14
C ALA A 69 1.45 7.26 -4.57
N PRO A 70 1.79 6.49 -5.61
CA PRO A 70 1.64 6.89 -7.01
C PRO A 70 0.17 6.76 -7.46
N VAL A 71 -0.76 7.37 -6.71
CA VAL A 71 -2.20 7.29 -6.95
C VAL A 71 -2.72 8.67 -7.29
N GLU A 72 -3.34 8.82 -8.45
CA GLU A 72 -3.86 10.09 -8.95
C GLU A 72 -5.18 10.51 -8.27
N ASN A 73 -5.35 11.82 -8.13
CA ASN A 73 -6.52 12.48 -7.58
C ASN A 73 -7.20 13.38 -8.61
N PRO A 74 -8.53 13.61 -8.51
CA PRO A 74 -9.27 14.55 -9.36
C PRO A 74 -8.70 15.97 -9.46
N ASP A 75 -7.95 16.45 -8.47
CA ASP A 75 -7.28 17.76 -8.51
C ASP A 75 -5.90 17.76 -9.22
N GLY A 76 -5.47 16.63 -9.77
CA GLY A 76 -4.19 16.46 -10.45
C GLY A 76 -3.01 16.20 -9.50
N SER A 77 -3.25 16.14 -8.18
CA SER A 77 -2.23 15.69 -7.22
C SER A 77 -2.09 14.16 -7.23
N THR A 78 -1.01 13.66 -6.64
CA THR A 78 -0.85 12.24 -6.31
C THR A 78 -0.83 12.02 -4.80
N GLY A 79 -1.09 10.78 -4.38
CA GLY A 79 -1.05 10.36 -2.98
C GLY A 79 -2.44 10.21 -2.35
N ILE A 80 -2.49 9.52 -1.21
CA ILE A 80 -3.70 9.25 -0.44
C ILE A 80 -3.57 9.94 0.92
N ASP A 81 -4.61 10.63 1.35
CA ASP A 81 -4.69 11.18 2.70
C ASP A 81 -5.12 10.11 3.68
N LEU A 82 -4.20 9.66 4.52
CA LEU A 82 -4.48 8.75 5.62
C LEU A 82 -4.78 9.56 6.88
N HIS A 83 -6.02 9.49 7.35
CA HIS A 83 -6.49 10.14 8.57
C HIS A 83 -6.46 9.15 9.73
N VAL A 84 -5.42 9.19 10.55
CA VAL A 84 -5.25 8.28 11.70
C VAL A 84 -5.74 8.94 12.99
N ASP A 85 -6.93 8.58 13.46
CA ASP A 85 -7.49 9.04 14.73
C ASP A 85 -7.01 8.20 15.92
N THR A 86 -6.29 8.84 16.84
CA THR A 86 -5.73 8.25 18.06
C THR A 86 -6.20 8.98 19.33
N GLY A 87 -7.30 9.73 19.22
CA GLY A 87 -7.84 10.54 20.31
C GLY A 87 -8.24 11.96 19.90
N GLN A 88 -7.92 12.39 18.67
CA GLN A 88 -8.10 13.77 18.26
C GLN A 88 -9.43 14.06 17.54
N PHE A 89 -10.17 13.02 17.12
CA PHE A 89 -11.46 13.17 16.42
C PHE A 89 -12.56 12.24 16.98
N ASP A 90 -12.77 12.30 18.30
CA ASP A 90 -13.77 11.52 19.08
C ASP A 90 -13.61 9.99 19.05
N GLY A 91 -12.62 9.43 18.34
CA GLY A 91 -12.21 8.02 18.44
C GLY A 91 -10.81 7.87 19.04
N GLY A 92 -10.26 6.66 19.07
CA GLY A 92 -8.91 6.41 19.55
C GLY A 92 -8.80 6.48 21.07
N GLU A 93 -9.23 5.40 21.72
CA GLU A 93 -9.30 5.29 23.18
C GLU A 93 -8.07 4.59 23.78
N TYR A 94 -7.72 4.99 25.01
CA TYR A 94 -6.78 4.26 25.86
C TYR A 94 -7.55 3.34 26.80
N LEU A 95 -7.49 2.05 26.51
CA LEU A 95 -8.26 1.04 27.20
C LEU A 95 -7.38 0.28 28.18
N ALA A 96 -7.94 -0.17 29.28
CA ALA A 96 -7.23 -1.08 30.18
C ALA A 96 -7.04 -2.43 29.48
N ASP A 97 -5.83 -2.97 29.47
CA ASP A 97 -5.57 -4.31 28.94
C ASP A 97 -6.25 -5.37 29.84
N PRO A 98 -7.21 -6.15 29.32
CA PRO A 98 -7.85 -7.21 30.06
C PRO A 98 -6.96 -8.47 30.24
N GLY A 99 -5.70 -8.46 29.80
CA GLY A 99 -4.76 -9.58 29.93
C GLY A 99 -5.00 -10.65 28.88
N ILE A 100 -5.21 -10.23 27.64
CA ILE A 100 -5.76 -11.05 26.57
C ILE A 100 -4.81 -11.08 25.36
N ASP A 101 -4.48 -12.28 24.87
CA ASP A 101 -3.87 -12.43 23.55
C ASP A 101 -4.96 -12.39 22.45
N PRO A 102 -5.01 -11.34 21.61
CA PRO A 102 -5.97 -11.25 20.49
C PRO A 102 -5.73 -12.29 19.40
N THR A 103 -4.52 -12.85 19.30
CA THR A 103 -4.14 -13.86 18.30
C THR A 103 -4.92 -15.16 18.50
N ALA A 104 -5.11 -15.55 19.76
CA ALA A 104 -5.82 -16.76 20.16
C ALA A 104 -7.35 -16.62 20.03
N ASN A 105 -7.89 -15.40 19.86
CA ASN A 105 -9.34 -15.18 19.87
C ASN A 105 -9.77 -14.02 18.95
N ARG A 106 -9.93 -14.34 17.66
CA ARG A 106 -10.39 -13.42 16.60
C ARG A 106 -11.64 -12.61 16.99
N SER A 107 -12.54 -13.18 17.78
CA SER A 107 -13.78 -12.52 18.22
C SER A 107 -13.54 -11.30 19.11
N ARG A 108 -12.33 -11.13 19.66
CA ARG A 108 -12.02 -10.08 20.62
C ARG A 108 -11.74 -8.73 19.96
N VAL A 109 -10.92 -8.66 18.91
CA VAL A 109 -10.73 -7.40 18.15
C VAL A 109 -12.07 -6.91 17.60
N ARG A 110 -12.88 -7.84 17.07
CA ARG A 110 -14.25 -7.57 16.64
C ARG A 110 -15.15 -7.08 17.79
N ALA A 111 -14.93 -7.57 19.02
CA ALA A 111 -15.69 -7.14 20.19
C ALA A 111 -15.29 -5.74 20.65
N PHE A 112 -13.98 -5.43 20.66
CA PHE A 112 -13.47 -4.09 20.96
C PHE A 112 -14.04 -3.07 19.98
N ARG A 113 -13.91 -3.32 18.67
CA ARG A 113 -14.53 -2.49 17.63
C ARG A 113 -16.01 -2.24 17.90
N ARG A 114 -16.80 -3.30 18.16
CA ARG A 114 -18.25 -3.16 18.43
C ARG A 114 -18.61 -2.31 19.65
N VAL A 115 -17.71 -2.19 20.63
CA VAL A 115 -17.98 -1.50 21.90
C VAL A 115 -17.41 -0.09 21.89
N HIS A 116 -16.25 0.11 21.28
CA HIS A 116 -15.47 1.35 21.37
C HIS A 116 -15.54 2.19 20.09
N MET A 117 -15.91 1.61 18.95
CA MET A 117 -16.13 2.36 17.72
C MET A 117 -17.60 2.78 17.61
N ALA A 118 -17.85 4.08 17.45
CA ALA A 118 -19.20 4.57 17.24
C ALA A 118 -19.78 4.05 15.91
N ASP A 119 -21.04 3.59 15.90
CA ASP A 119 -21.73 3.03 14.71
C ASP A 119 -21.62 3.90 13.46
N ARG A 120 -21.64 5.23 13.64
CA ARG A 120 -21.53 6.20 12.54
C ARG A 120 -20.20 6.14 11.78
N ARG A 121 -19.15 5.61 12.42
CA ARG A 121 -17.79 5.50 11.88
C ARG A 121 -17.56 4.15 11.20
N GLU A 122 -18.34 3.14 11.55
CA GLU A 122 -18.23 1.78 11.01
C GLU A 122 -18.13 1.69 9.47
N PRO A 123 -18.94 2.44 8.68
CA PRO A 123 -18.86 2.38 7.22
C PRO A 123 -17.73 3.22 6.60
N ILE A 124 -16.99 3.99 7.41
CA ILE A 124 -16.01 4.98 6.96
C ILE A 124 -14.59 4.61 7.41
N PHE A 125 -14.44 4.18 8.67
CA PHE A 125 -13.16 3.96 9.33
C PHE A 125 -12.78 2.49 9.34
N HIS A 126 -11.49 2.23 9.17
CA HIS A 126 -10.85 0.98 9.55
C HIS A 126 -10.48 1.04 11.04
N TYR A 127 -10.60 -0.08 11.75
CA TYR A 127 -10.34 -0.14 13.19
C TYR A 127 -9.03 -0.86 13.50
N GLY A 128 -8.04 -0.12 13.99
CA GLY A 128 -6.78 -0.64 14.50
C GLY A 128 -6.81 -0.78 16.02
N LEU A 129 -6.29 -1.89 16.54
CA LEU A 129 -6.08 -2.08 17.98
C LEU A 129 -4.59 -2.31 18.27
N VAL A 130 -3.97 -1.41 19.02
CA VAL A 130 -2.62 -1.64 19.56
C VAL A 130 -2.72 -2.43 20.85
N VAL A 131 -2.08 -3.58 20.91
CA VAL A 131 -2.02 -4.42 22.12
C VAL A 131 -0.61 -4.41 22.72
N PRO A 132 -0.47 -4.48 24.05
CA PRO A 132 0.84 -4.40 24.71
C PRO A 132 1.72 -5.61 24.43
N ASN A 133 1.12 -6.80 24.33
CA ASN A 133 1.82 -8.05 24.08
C ASN A 133 0.91 -9.05 23.34
N ALA A 134 1.47 -9.83 22.43
CA ALA A 134 0.80 -10.93 21.75
C ALA A 134 1.82 -12.03 21.36
N THR A 135 1.35 -13.07 20.68
CA THR A 135 2.19 -14.14 20.10
C THR A 135 2.58 -13.88 18.63
N THR A 136 2.10 -12.79 18.03
CA THR A 136 2.47 -12.30 16.70
C THR A 136 2.54 -10.76 16.71
N VAL A 137 3.26 -10.17 15.75
CA VAL A 137 3.37 -8.72 15.62
C VAL A 137 2.08 -8.04 15.17
N GLY A 138 1.19 -8.75 14.47
CA GLY A 138 -0.07 -8.21 14.00
C GLY A 138 -0.97 -9.26 13.36
N ARG A 139 -2.22 -8.85 13.09
CA ARG A 139 -3.16 -9.59 12.26
C ARG A 139 -4.34 -8.74 11.81
N ALA A 140 -4.72 -8.88 10.55
CA ALA A 140 -5.91 -8.29 9.98
C ALA A 140 -7.13 -9.21 10.01
N PHE A 141 -8.29 -8.57 10.07
CA PHE A 141 -9.63 -9.12 9.98
C PHE A 141 -10.37 -8.36 8.89
N ALA A 142 -9.98 -8.59 7.64
CA ALA A 142 -10.45 -7.82 6.48
C ALA A 142 -11.99 -7.76 6.36
N ALA A 143 -12.70 -8.84 6.70
CA ALA A 143 -14.16 -8.88 6.70
C ALA A 143 -14.82 -7.92 7.72
N ASP A 144 -14.07 -7.47 8.72
CA ASP A 144 -14.52 -6.56 9.77
C ASP A 144 -13.89 -5.16 9.62
N SER A 145 -13.14 -4.89 8.53
CA SER A 145 -12.33 -3.68 8.36
C SER A 145 -11.49 -3.35 9.59
N ALA A 146 -10.89 -4.38 10.20
CA ALA A 146 -10.18 -4.26 11.47
C ALA A 146 -8.84 -4.99 11.45
N PHE A 147 -7.94 -4.59 12.33
CA PHE A 147 -6.67 -5.26 12.57
C PHE A 147 -6.17 -5.02 13.99
N PHE A 148 -5.18 -5.81 14.43
CA PHE A 148 -4.38 -5.49 15.61
C PHE A 148 -2.89 -5.48 15.29
N VAL A 149 -2.13 -4.73 16.08
CA VAL A 149 -0.67 -4.74 16.09
C VAL A 149 -0.16 -4.82 17.52
N ALA A 150 0.93 -5.54 17.74
CA ALA A 150 1.48 -5.79 19.07
C ALA A 150 2.73 -4.96 19.32
N ALA A 151 2.74 -4.23 20.44
CA ALA A 151 3.90 -3.46 20.88
C ALA A 151 5.04 -4.37 21.37
N SER A 152 4.72 -5.60 21.77
CA SER A 152 5.67 -6.67 22.10
C SER A 152 5.16 -8.03 21.62
N VAL A 153 6.07 -8.94 21.32
CA VAL A 153 5.80 -10.36 21.04
C VAL A 153 6.50 -11.21 22.08
N ASP A 154 5.75 -12.02 22.81
CA ASP A 154 6.28 -12.86 23.89
C ASP A 154 7.18 -12.12 24.91
N GLY A 155 6.86 -10.84 25.16
CA GLY A 155 7.60 -9.95 26.06
C GLY A 155 8.77 -9.21 25.42
N GLU A 156 9.11 -9.50 24.17
CA GLU A 156 10.13 -8.79 23.40
C GLU A 156 9.52 -7.62 22.63
N ARG A 157 10.11 -6.42 22.75
CA ARG A 157 9.52 -5.20 22.17
C ARG A 157 9.67 -5.18 20.66
N THR A 158 8.58 -4.86 19.97
CA THR A 158 8.57 -4.64 18.52
C THR A 158 9.38 -3.39 18.19
N ALA A 159 10.33 -3.50 17.26
CA ALA A 159 11.12 -2.36 16.80
C ALA A 159 10.22 -1.34 16.06
N ARG A 160 10.57 -0.05 16.14
CA ARG A 160 9.77 1.04 15.55
C ARG A 160 9.45 0.84 14.06
N GLY A 161 10.44 0.43 13.27
CA GLY A 161 10.27 0.18 11.83
C GLY A 161 9.35 -1.01 11.57
N GLN A 162 9.51 -2.09 12.34
CA GLN A 162 8.64 -3.25 12.29
C GLN A 162 7.21 -2.94 12.70
N PHE A 163 7.02 -2.07 13.69
CA PHE A 163 5.69 -1.65 14.11
C PHE A 163 5.00 -0.83 13.01
N ALA A 164 5.71 0.11 12.37
CA ALA A 164 5.19 0.87 11.22
C ALA A 164 4.84 -0.05 10.04
N SER A 165 5.78 -0.92 9.68
CA SER A 165 5.63 -1.93 8.63
C SER A 165 4.43 -2.83 8.89
N THR A 166 4.25 -3.30 10.13
CA THR A 166 3.11 -4.14 10.50
C THR A 166 1.79 -3.37 10.42
N ILE A 167 1.73 -2.12 10.88
CA ILE A 167 0.52 -1.30 10.71
C ILE A 167 0.16 -1.19 9.22
N SER A 168 1.12 -0.87 8.36
CA SER A 168 0.90 -0.78 6.91
C SER A 168 0.43 -2.10 6.31
N HIS A 169 1.06 -3.22 6.70
CA HIS A 169 0.70 -4.57 6.25
C HIS A 169 -0.75 -4.91 6.60
N GLU A 170 -1.11 -4.78 7.88
CA GLU A 170 -2.43 -5.16 8.34
C GLU A 170 -3.53 -4.18 7.86
N LEU A 171 -3.20 -2.90 7.72
CA LEU A 171 -4.08 -1.92 7.08
C LEU A 171 -4.31 -2.30 5.61
N GLY A 172 -3.27 -2.72 4.88
CA GLY A 172 -3.37 -3.19 3.50
C GLY A 172 -4.37 -4.34 3.34
N HIS A 173 -4.33 -5.34 4.22
CA HIS A 173 -5.34 -6.40 4.26
C HIS A 173 -6.73 -5.87 4.55
N SER A 174 -6.87 -4.93 5.49
CA SER A 174 -8.16 -4.32 5.80
C SER A 174 -8.74 -3.53 4.62
N LEU A 175 -7.87 -2.99 3.74
CA LEU A 175 -8.21 -2.34 2.48
C LEU A 175 -8.46 -3.33 1.33
N GLY A 176 -8.30 -4.64 1.57
CA GLY A 176 -8.66 -5.70 0.63
C GLY A 176 -7.50 -6.33 -0.14
N LEU A 177 -6.24 -5.98 0.16
CA LEU A 177 -5.08 -6.70 -0.35
C LEU A 177 -5.03 -8.09 0.29
N LEU A 178 -5.70 -9.05 -0.32
CA LEU A 178 -5.84 -10.42 0.21
C LEU A 178 -5.15 -11.40 -0.71
N ARG A 179 -4.41 -12.35 -0.13
CA ARG A 179 -3.84 -13.45 -0.92
C ARG A 179 -4.95 -14.24 -1.61
N THR A 180 -5.06 -14.08 -2.92
CA THR A 180 -6.13 -14.69 -3.73
C THR A 180 -5.53 -15.45 -4.90
N ARG A 181 -5.51 -16.79 -4.78
CA ARG A 181 -4.89 -17.66 -5.78
C ARG A 181 -5.48 -17.46 -7.17
N GLY A 182 -4.61 -17.35 -8.18
CA GLY A 182 -5.01 -17.26 -9.59
C GLY A 182 -5.56 -15.90 -10.02
N THR A 183 -5.45 -14.86 -9.18
CA THR A 183 -5.91 -13.49 -9.51
C THR A 183 -4.76 -12.47 -9.59
N GLY A 184 -3.52 -12.96 -9.52
CA GLY A 184 -2.30 -12.16 -9.37
C GLY A 184 -1.94 -11.84 -7.91
N PHE A 185 -2.89 -11.91 -6.99
CA PHE A 185 -2.68 -11.70 -5.55
C PHE A 185 -1.95 -12.86 -4.84
N ASP A 186 -1.35 -13.78 -5.58
CA ASP A 186 -0.52 -14.84 -5.02
C ASP A 186 0.72 -14.29 -4.31
N ALA A 187 1.11 -13.05 -4.65
CA ALA A 187 2.25 -12.33 -4.09
C ALA A 187 1.99 -11.77 -2.67
N VAL A 188 0.75 -11.40 -2.33
CA VAL A 188 0.43 -10.97 -0.97
C VAL A 188 0.71 -12.11 0.01
N ASP A 189 1.43 -11.82 1.09
CA ASP A 189 1.91 -12.78 2.08
C ASP A 189 2.81 -13.87 1.50
N THR A 190 3.52 -13.57 0.41
CA THR A 190 4.48 -14.49 -0.20
C THR A 190 5.89 -14.31 0.35
N ALA A 191 6.66 -15.39 0.36
CA ALA A 191 8.12 -15.38 0.44
C ALA A 191 8.76 -15.87 -0.87
N ASP A 192 7.95 -16.12 -1.91
CA ASP A 192 8.42 -16.74 -3.15
C ASP A 192 8.97 -15.72 -4.17
N LEU A 193 8.72 -14.42 -3.97
CA LEU A 193 9.14 -13.35 -4.85
C LEU A 193 10.22 -12.49 -4.19
N SER A 194 11.29 -12.22 -4.94
CA SER A 194 12.34 -11.33 -4.45
C SER A 194 11.80 -9.94 -4.16
N THR A 195 12.37 -9.28 -3.16
CA THR A 195 12.03 -7.90 -2.78
C THR A 195 12.35 -6.87 -3.87
N MET A 196 13.15 -7.22 -4.88
CA MET A 196 13.33 -6.38 -6.08
C MET A 196 12.15 -6.50 -7.05
N ALA A 197 11.61 -7.71 -7.23
CA ALA A 197 10.48 -7.94 -8.11
C ALA A 197 9.15 -7.51 -7.48
N TYR A 198 9.02 -7.68 -6.16
CA TYR A 198 7.86 -7.31 -5.37
C TYR A 198 8.29 -6.56 -4.08
N PRO A 199 8.73 -5.30 -4.22
CA PRO A 199 9.06 -4.42 -3.11
C PRO A 199 7.78 -3.96 -2.42
N SER A 200 7.29 -4.77 -1.48
CA SER A 200 6.07 -4.48 -0.73
C SER A 200 6.23 -4.88 0.72
N VAL A 201 5.57 -4.15 1.61
CA VAL A 201 5.33 -4.54 2.99
C VAL A 201 4.50 -5.83 3.09
N MET A 202 3.79 -6.21 2.04
CA MET A 202 3.04 -7.47 1.92
C MET A 202 3.92 -8.67 1.51
N ASN A 203 5.22 -8.45 1.26
CA ASN A 203 6.19 -9.51 1.00
C ASN A 203 6.85 -9.96 2.31
N TYR A 204 6.74 -11.23 2.68
CA TYR A 204 7.30 -11.76 3.93
C TYR A 204 8.83 -11.85 3.94
N ASP A 205 9.47 -11.79 2.77
CA ASP A 205 10.93 -11.68 2.65
C ASP A 205 11.41 -10.21 2.67
N ALA A 206 10.51 -9.23 2.78
CA ALA A 206 10.89 -7.84 2.92
C ALA A 206 11.61 -7.58 4.25
N PRO A 207 12.57 -6.62 4.28
CA PRO A 207 13.16 -6.18 5.54
C PRO A 207 12.07 -5.77 6.54
N ALA A 208 12.26 -6.06 7.83
CA ALA A 208 11.27 -5.77 8.86
C ALA A 208 10.85 -4.28 8.93
N ALA A 209 11.64 -3.35 8.38
CA ALA A 209 11.32 -1.92 8.32
C ALA A 209 10.87 -1.46 6.93
N ALA A 210 10.55 -2.37 6.01
CA ALA A 210 10.01 -2.03 4.69
C ALA A 210 8.67 -1.30 4.86
N LEU A 211 8.52 -0.21 4.11
CA LEU A 211 7.39 0.70 4.25
C LEU A 211 7.01 1.27 2.89
N ASP A 212 6.44 0.42 2.05
CA ASP A 212 5.81 0.76 0.78
C ASP A 212 4.88 -0.38 0.36
N PHE A 213 3.88 -0.10 -0.47
CA PHE A 213 3.24 -1.14 -1.28
C PHE A 213 3.88 -1.16 -2.66
N SER A 214 3.82 -2.30 -3.36
CA SER A 214 4.48 -2.38 -4.65
C SER A 214 3.70 -1.61 -5.73
N ASP A 215 4.41 -0.85 -6.54
CA ASP A 215 3.96 -0.29 -7.82
C ASP A 215 4.62 -1.00 -9.02
N ARG A 216 5.24 -2.17 -8.77
CA ARG A 216 5.89 -2.94 -9.82
C ARG A 216 4.83 -3.66 -10.64
N CYS A 217 5.10 -3.84 -11.92
CA CYS A 217 4.23 -4.62 -12.78
C CYS A 217 4.07 -6.10 -12.40
N ALA A 218 4.93 -6.63 -11.50
CA ALA A 218 4.72 -7.97 -10.97
C ALA A 218 3.46 -7.98 -10.12
N PHE A 219 3.26 -6.91 -9.35
CA PHE A 219 2.06 -6.66 -8.60
C PHE A 219 1.93 -5.18 -8.21
N ASP A 220 1.01 -4.44 -8.83
CA ASP A 220 0.74 -3.03 -8.53
C ASP A 220 -0.41 -2.95 -7.52
N GLU A 221 -0.05 -2.93 -6.24
CA GLU A 221 -0.98 -2.84 -5.12
C GLU A 221 -1.57 -1.44 -4.99
N TRP A 222 -0.77 -0.40 -5.26
CA TRP A 222 -1.25 0.98 -5.23
C TRP A 222 -2.31 1.23 -6.29
N GLY A 223 -2.07 0.79 -7.53
CA GLY A 223 -3.04 0.83 -8.62
C GLY A 223 -4.31 0.05 -8.28
N TRP A 224 -4.18 -1.14 -7.67
CA TRP A 224 -5.34 -1.92 -7.26
C TRP A 224 -6.19 -1.23 -6.19
N LEU A 225 -5.55 -0.66 -5.16
CA LEU A 225 -6.24 0.08 -4.12
C LEU A 225 -7.01 1.27 -4.70
N ALA A 226 -6.39 1.98 -5.66
CA ALA A 226 -7.00 3.12 -6.33
C ALA A 226 -8.28 2.75 -7.12
N GLU A 227 -8.26 1.61 -7.83
CA GLU A 227 -9.36 1.16 -8.68
C GLU A 227 -10.53 0.51 -7.94
N ARG A 228 -10.27 -0.18 -6.82
CA ARG A 228 -11.29 -1.06 -6.21
C ARG A 228 -11.71 -0.69 -4.80
N SER A 229 -10.78 -0.20 -4.00
CA SER A 229 -11.05 0.15 -2.62
C SER A 229 -11.43 1.62 -2.47
N LEU A 230 -10.92 2.47 -3.37
CA LEU A 230 -11.05 3.92 -3.31
C LEU A 230 -11.83 4.54 -4.49
N ALA A 231 -12.37 3.72 -5.39
CA ALA A 231 -13.20 4.18 -6.50
C ALA A 231 -14.71 4.18 -6.14
N PRO A 232 -15.54 5.04 -6.76
CA PRO A 232 -16.98 4.97 -6.62
C PRO A 232 -17.49 3.58 -7.05
N ARG A 233 -18.39 2.95 -6.26
CA ARG A 233 -18.95 1.60 -6.48
C ARG A 233 -19.89 1.52 -7.69
N THR A 234 -19.42 1.90 -8.86
CA THR A 234 -20.09 1.61 -10.14
C THR A 234 -19.76 0.17 -10.51
N PRO A 235 -20.71 -0.67 -10.97
CA PRO A 235 -20.39 -1.99 -11.47
C PRO A 235 -19.39 -1.86 -12.63
N ILE A 236 -18.13 -2.19 -12.38
CA ILE A 236 -17.10 -2.19 -13.40
C ILE A 236 -17.43 -3.37 -14.32
N GLU A 237 -17.83 -3.07 -15.55
CA GLU A 237 -18.00 -4.08 -16.59
C GLU A 237 -16.64 -4.77 -16.76
N ARG A 238 -16.60 -6.10 -16.63
CA ARG A 238 -15.33 -6.83 -16.67
C ARG A 238 -14.74 -6.69 -18.08
N PRO A 239 -13.51 -6.18 -18.23
CA PRO A 239 -12.90 -6.07 -19.55
C PRO A 239 -12.80 -7.45 -20.19
N THR A 240 -13.01 -7.54 -21.50
CA THR A 240 -12.97 -8.81 -22.27
C THR A 240 -11.83 -8.88 -23.27
N GLU A 241 -11.03 -7.81 -23.39
CA GLU A 241 -9.93 -7.69 -24.34
C GLU A 241 -8.60 -7.51 -23.61
N PRO A 242 -7.46 -7.92 -24.22
CA PRO A 242 -6.17 -7.72 -23.61
C PRO A 242 -5.82 -6.25 -23.45
N ARG A 243 -5.32 -5.89 -22.26
CA ARG A 243 -5.03 -4.51 -21.90
C ARG A 243 -3.74 -4.39 -21.11
N ALA A 244 -3.14 -3.22 -21.16
CA ALA A 244 -2.12 -2.85 -20.18
C ALA A 244 -2.75 -2.85 -18.78
N THR A 245 -1.95 -3.24 -17.80
CA THR A 245 -2.35 -3.36 -16.39
C THR A 245 -1.45 -2.58 -15.45
N CYS A 246 -0.31 -2.09 -15.95
CA CYS A 246 0.62 -1.22 -15.24
C CYS A 246 1.62 -0.63 -16.23
N LEU A 247 2.24 0.48 -15.83
CA LEU A 247 3.44 1.04 -16.43
C LEU A 247 4.44 1.28 -15.30
N HIS A 248 5.61 0.66 -15.41
CA HIS A 248 6.65 0.78 -14.43
C HIS A 248 7.97 1.27 -15.05
N VAL A 249 8.51 2.34 -14.46
CA VAL A 249 9.79 2.96 -14.76
C VAL A 249 10.27 3.68 -13.51
N ASP A 250 11.59 3.76 -13.33
CA ASP A 250 12.18 4.52 -12.22
C ASP A 250 11.87 6.02 -12.37
N ARG A 251 11.53 6.69 -11.25
CA ARG A 251 11.15 8.12 -11.24
C ARG A 251 12.31 9.05 -11.60
N THR A 252 13.54 8.57 -11.45
CA THR A 252 14.76 9.29 -11.80
C THR A 252 15.63 8.38 -12.62
N VAL A 253 16.02 8.85 -13.80
CA VAL A 253 16.83 8.07 -14.76
C VAL A 253 18.02 8.91 -15.22
N GLU A 254 19.13 8.26 -15.53
CA GLU A 254 20.30 8.94 -16.09
C GLU A 254 20.04 9.30 -17.56
N GLY A 255 20.41 10.51 -17.96
CA GLY A 255 20.32 10.96 -19.34
C GLY A 255 21.27 10.21 -20.28
N GLY A 256 20.96 10.20 -21.57
CA GLY A 256 21.86 9.67 -22.60
C GLY A 256 21.79 8.16 -22.87
N ALA A 257 21.16 7.35 -22.02
CA ALA A 257 20.86 5.95 -22.29
C ALA A 257 19.37 5.73 -22.61
N PRO A 258 19.01 4.71 -23.43
CA PRO A 258 17.63 4.26 -23.54
C PRO A 258 17.11 3.77 -22.18
N VAL A 259 15.96 4.27 -21.78
CA VAL A 259 15.28 3.94 -20.52
C VAL A 259 14.40 2.72 -20.72
N PRO A 260 14.57 1.65 -19.92
CA PRO A 260 13.67 0.50 -19.96
C PRO A 260 12.36 0.81 -19.23
N VAL A 261 11.25 0.64 -19.93
CA VAL A 261 9.89 0.77 -19.40
C VAL A 261 9.26 -0.61 -19.39
N VAL A 262 8.86 -1.09 -18.22
CA VAL A 262 8.18 -2.36 -18.04
C VAL A 262 6.67 -2.13 -18.07
N VAL A 263 5.97 -2.89 -18.90
CA VAL A 263 4.51 -2.85 -19.03
C VAL A 263 3.96 -4.23 -18.76
N GLY A 264 3.02 -4.33 -17.83
CA GLY A 264 2.24 -5.54 -17.61
C GLY A 264 1.02 -5.55 -18.53
N VAL A 265 0.72 -6.68 -19.13
CA VAL A 265 -0.42 -6.87 -20.02
C VAL A 265 -1.16 -8.13 -19.58
N ASP A 266 -2.48 -8.06 -19.44
CA ASP A 266 -3.32 -9.22 -19.20
C ASP A 266 -4.30 -9.46 -20.36
N ASN A 267 -4.80 -10.68 -20.48
CA ASN A 267 -5.97 -11.00 -21.28
C ASN A 267 -7.07 -11.55 -20.36
N PRO A 268 -8.05 -10.73 -19.96
CA PRO A 268 -9.16 -11.15 -19.13
C PRO A 268 -10.25 -11.92 -19.90
N GLY A 269 -10.16 -11.95 -21.23
CA GLY A 269 -11.13 -12.59 -22.11
C GLY A 269 -11.01 -14.12 -22.09
N GLU A 270 -12.01 -14.76 -22.68
CA GLU A 270 -12.10 -16.22 -22.79
C GLU A 270 -11.40 -16.78 -24.04
N GLU A 271 -10.89 -15.90 -24.92
CA GLU A 271 -10.21 -16.26 -26.15
C GLU A 271 -8.78 -15.69 -26.21
N THR A 272 -7.89 -16.40 -26.91
CA THR A 272 -6.55 -15.87 -27.19
C THR A 272 -6.65 -14.63 -28.07
N ALA A 273 -6.00 -13.54 -27.66
CA ALA A 273 -6.04 -12.28 -28.39
C ALA A 273 -4.66 -11.61 -28.43
N THR A 274 -4.48 -10.72 -29.42
CA THR A 274 -3.27 -9.93 -29.60
C THR A 274 -3.60 -8.45 -29.39
N THR A 275 -2.77 -7.75 -28.61
CA THR A 275 -2.87 -6.31 -28.42
C THR A 275 -1.54 -5.61 -28.72
N ALA A 276 -1.60 -4.38 -29.18
CA ALA A 276 -0.42 -3.52 -29.36
C ALA A 276 -0.19 -2.69 -28.10
N VAL A 277 0.99 -2.84 -27.50
CA VAL A 277 1.44 -2.02 -26.38
C VAL A 277 2.16 -0.80 -26.95
N GLU A 278 1.44 0.31 -27.05
CA GLU A 278 2.00 1.61 -27.46
C GLU A 278 2.53 2.38 -26.25
N LEU A 279 3.84 2.56 -26.17
CA LEU A 279 4.50 3.46 -25.24
C LEU A 279 4.61 4.85 -25.86
N ARG A 280 3.99 5.84 -25.21
CA ARG A 280 4.06 7.24 -25.60
C ARG A 280 5.05 7.99 -24.72
N LEU A 281 5.86 8.84 -25.34
CA LEU A 281 6.71 9.84 -24.71
C LEU A 281 6.15 11.21 -25.06
N ASP A 282 5.79 12.01 -24.06
CA ASP A 282 5.27 13.37 -24.21
C ASP A 282 4.11 13.42 -25.24
N GLY A 283 3.20 12.45 -25.14
CA GLY A 283 2.03 12.30 -26.01
C GLY A 283 2.27 11.64 -27.37
N THR A 284 3.53 11.38 -27.76
CA THR A 284 3.88 10.78 -29.06
C THR A 284 4.29 9.32 -28.90
N VAL A 285 3.80 8.41 -29.76
CA VAL A 285 4.22 6.99 -29.73
C VAL A 285 5.73 6.91 -30.00
N ALA A 286 6.47 6.44 -28.99
CA ALA A 286 7.93 6.32 -29.02
C ALA A 286 8.39 4.88 -29.21
N ALA A 287 7.60 3.90 -28.74
CA ALA A 287 7.82 2.49 -28.98
C ALA A 287 6.49 1.74 -29.03
N GLU A 288 6.45 0.63 -29.76
CA GLU A 288 5.28 -0.22 -29.85
C GLU A 288 5.70 -1.70 -29.84
N ARG A 289 4.90 -2.55 -29.21
CA ARG A 289 5.09 -4.01 -29.25
C ARG A 289 3.77 -4.76 -29.27
N ALA A 290 3.57 -5.61 -30.27
CA ALA A 290 2.46 -6.56 -30.29
C ALA A 290 2.69 -7.72 -29.30
N VAL A 291 1.66 -8.08 -28.54
CA VAL A 291 1.68 -9.15 -27.55
C VAL A 291 0.45 -10.04 -27.71
N THR A 292 0.67 -11.34 -27.92
CA THR A 292 -0.39 -12.36 -27.95
C THR A 292 -0.45 -13.08 -26.61
N LEU A 293 -1.67 -13.18 -26.06
CA LEU A 293 -1.96 -13.70 -24.72
C LEU A 293 -3.11 -14.70 -24.77
N ALA A 294 -2.94 -15.86 -24.13
CA ALA A 294 -4.01 -16.83 -23.92
C ALA A 294 -5.07 -16.29 -22.92
N PRO A 295 -6.27 -16.91 -22.83
CA PRO A 295 -7.27 -16.54 -21.83
C PRO A 295 -6.71 -16.57 -20.40
N GLY A 296 -6.92 -15.49 -19.65
CA GLY A 296 -6.40 -15.30 -18.30
C GLY A 296 -4.89 -15.07 -18.18
N GLU A 297 -4.14 -15.09 -19.29
CA GLU A 297 -2.70 -14.92 -19.27
C GLU A 297 -2.30 -13.50 -18.87
N ARG A 298 -1.21 -13.38 -18.10
CA ARG A 298 -0.53 -12.12 -17.81
C ARG A 298 0.92 -12.21 -18.24
N ARG A 299 1.45 -11.14 -18.83
CA ARG A 299 2.83 -11.06 -19.28
C ARG A 299 3.40 -9.67 -19.06
N GLN A 300 4.68 -9.59 -18.75
CA GLN A 300 5.42 -8.34 -18.78
C GLN A 300 6.17 -8.21 -20.10
N VAL A 301 6.17 -7.00 -20.65
CA VAL A 301 7.00 -6.62 -21.77
C VAL A 301 7.82 -5.40 -21.41
N THR A 302 9.09 -5.40 -21.82
CA THR A 302 9.94 -4.23 -21.73
C THR A 302 9.97 -3.54 -23.09
N LEU A 303 9.70 -2.24 -23.09
CA LEU A 303 9.95 -1.33 -24.20
C LEU A 303 11.10 -0.40 -23.81
N LEU A 304 11.91 0.01 -24.77
CA LEU A 304 12.99 0.99 -24.55
C LEU A 304 12.56 2.33 -25.13
N VAL A 305 12.79 3.42 -24.39
CA VAL A 305 12.50 4.79 -24.83
C VAL A 305 13.75 5.65 -24.70
N GLY A 306 14.01 6.52 -25.66
CA GLY A 306 15.18 7.42 -25.65
C GLY A 306 16.37 6.92 -26.48
N PRO A 307 17.52 7.64 -26.43
CA PRO A 307 17.99 8.52 -25.35
C PRO A 307 17.09 9.72 -25.05
N LEU A 308 16.90 10.03 -23.77
CA LEU A 308 16.12 11.19 -23.32
C LEU A 308 17.04 12.37 -22.99
N SER A 309 16.58 13.57 -23.29
CA SER A 309 17.21 14.81 -22.83
C SER A 309 17.02 14.98 -21.32
N PRO A 310 17.92 15.69 -20.62
CA PRO A 310 17.68 16.06 -19.23
C PRO A 310 16.42 16.92 -19.08
N GLY A 311 15.63 16.66 -18.04
CA GLY A 311 14.34 17.31 -17.78
C GLY A 311 13.23 16.35 -17.38
N GLU A 312 12.02 16.91 -17.22
CA GLU A 312 10.81 16.12 -16.96
C GLU A 312 10.26 15.56 -18.28
N HIS A 313 9.93 14.27 -18.27
CA HIS A 313 9.30 13.59 -19.39
C HIS A 313 8.12 12.77 -18.90
N THR A 314 7.05 12.71 -19.70
CA THR A 314 5.86 11.92 -19.41
C THR A 314 5.83 10.66 -20.27
N LEU A 315 5.77 9.50 -19.63
CA LEU A 315 5.60 8.21 -20.28
C LEU A 315 4.17 7.71 -20.07
N ALA A 316 3.53 7.19 -21.12
CA ALA A 316 2.17 6.67 -21.03
C ALA A 316 1.94 5.39 -21.84
N VAL A 317 1.11 4.49 -21.31
CA VAL A 317 0.59 3.29 -21.98
C VAL A 317 -0.86 3.09 -21.60
N GLY A 318 -1.77 3.17 -22.56
CA GLY A 318 -3.20 3.09 -22.29
C GLY A 318 -3.64 4.17 -21.29
N PRO A 319 -4.26 3.81 -20.14
CA PRO A 319 -4.65 4.77 -19.10
C PRO A 319 -3.53 5.09 -18.10
N PHE A 320 -2.38 4.41 -18.17
CA PHE A 320 -1.29 4.60 -17.22
C PHE A 320 -0.35 5.70 -17.71
N GLU A 321 -0.09 6.67 -16.85
CA GLU A 321 0.86 7.75 -17.09
C GLU A 321 1.89 7.80 -15.95
N ARG A 322 3.12 8.19 -16.26
CA ARG A 322 4.18 8.39 -15.28
C ARG A 322 5.15 9.46 -15.73
N THR A 323 5.30 10.49 -14.90
CA THR A 323 6.34 11.51 -15.07
C THR A 323 7.66 11.01 -14.47
N ILE A 324 8.74 11.19 -15.22
CA ILE A 324 10.11 10.86 -14.81
C ILE A 324 11.01 12.09 -14.93
N HIS A 325 11.97 12.19 -14.02
CA HIS A 325 13.06 13.16 -14.09
C HIS A 325 14.28 12.51 -14.74
N VAL A 326 14.76 13.08 -15.84
CA VAL A 326 15.99 12.67 -16.52
C VAL A 326 17.13 13.59 -16.08
N GLY A 327 18.15 13.03 -15.43
CA GLY A 327 19.33 13.77 -14.98
C GLY A 327 20.30 14.10 -16.12
N GLU A 328 21.30 14.95 -15.83
CA GLU A 328 22.44 15.14 -16.75
C GLU A 328 23.25 13.83 -16.84
N GLY A 329 23.54 13.39 -18.06
CA GLY A 329 24.30 12.16 -18.35
C GLY A 329 25.80 12.39 -18.53
#